data_AF-A0A945DRT9-F1
#
_entry.id   AF-A0A945DRT9-F1
#
_cell.length_a   1.000
_cell.length_b   1.000
_cell.length_c   1.000
_cell.angle_alpha   90.00
_cell.angle_beta   90.00
_cell.angle_gamma   90.00
#
_symmetry.space_group_name_H-M   'P 1'
#
loop_
_entity.id
_entity.type
_entity.pdbx_description
1 polymer ?
#
loop_
_entity_poly.entity_id
_entity_poly.type
_entity_poly.pdbx_seq_one_letter_code
_entity_poly.pdbx_strand_id
1 'polypeptide(L)'
;MKTALIILAGVLPLSLATAGEFTTFKNDHGIDLFFDYTGEVLSNVSGGDHTGTGYNGLASFGVEADLGQAIGWKGVKMRLSGMDLHGSGIGSRVGDMMGVSNMEGYGSVRLYESWVEKSFAGESLSLRAGLLLADEEFSMLDTTGPFLNSTFGWPEFISMNTVNTGPAFCIPALGARLLWAPNETWYGQVGVYDGDTFDSSAGD
;
A
#
# COMPACT_ATOMS: atom_id res chain seq x y z
N MET A 1 -13.59 32.98 -4.32
CA MET A 1 -13.68 31.55 -4.65
C MET A 1 -13.22 31.39 -6.08
N LYS A 2 -12.00 30.91 -6.32
CA LYS A 2 -11.49 30.68 -7.68
C LYS A 2 -11.94 29.28 -8.09
N THR A 3 -12.77 29.19 -9.12
CA THR A 3 -13.23 27.94 -9.70
C THR A 3 -12.04 27.22 -10.32
N ALA A 4 -11.66 26.06 -9.78
CA ALA A 4 -10.64 25.20 -10.38
C ALA A 4 -11.28 24.47 -11.57
N LEU A 5 -10.67 24.62 -12.74
CA LEU A 5 -11.00 23.84 -13.93
C LEU A 5 -9.90 22.78 -14.06
N ILE A 6 -10.21 21.54 -13.71
CA ILE A 6 -9.31 20.41 -13.99
C ILE A 6 -9.60 20.01 -15.44
N ILE A 7 -8.77 20.44 -16.37
CA ILE A 7 -8.80 19.90 -17.73
C ILE A 7 -7.98 18.61 -17.70
N LEU A 8 -8.68 17.46 -17.58
CA LEU A 8 -8.13 16.17 -17.97
C LEU A 8 -8.04 16.16 -19.50
N ALA A 9 -6.95 16.70 -20.04
CA ALA A 9 -6.59 16.46 -21.42
C ALA A 9 -6.07 15.02 -21.51
N GLY A 10 -6.97 14.09 -21.85
CA GLY A 10 -6.58 12.73 -22.18
C GLY A 10 -5.71 12.65 -23.43
N VAL A 11 -5.29 11.41 -23.71
CA VAL A 11 -4.56 10.88 -24.87
C VAL A 11 -3.06 10.71 -24.57
N LEU A 12 -2.51 9.50 -24.36
CA LEU A 12 -2.98 8.13 -24.61
C LEU A 12 -2.90 7.33 -23.28
N PRO A 13 -3.64 6.21 -23.11
CA PRO A 13 -3.01 5.06 -22.50
C PRO A 13 -1.93 4.59 -23.50
N LEU A 14 -0.84 5.35 -23.59
CA LEU A 14 0.43 4.68 -23.64
C LEU A 14 0.60 4.26 -22.19
N SER A 15 -0.10 3.17 -21.82
CA SER A 15 0.52 2.23 -20.91
C SER A 15 1.76 1.80 -21.68
N LEU A 16 2.84 2.56 -21.52
CA LEU A 16 4.18 2.04 -21.65
C LEU A 16 4.33 1.11 -20.45
N ALA A 17 3.58 0.02 -20.54
CA ALA A 17 3.35 -0.98 -19.54
C ALA A 17 2.77 -0.39 -18.22
N THR A 18 1.79 -1.08 -17.61
CA THR A 18 2.00 -1.41 -16.20
C THR A 18 3.41 -1.98 -16.20
N ALA A 19 4.42 -1.21 -15.82
CA ALA A 19 5.81 -1.54 -16.08
C ALA A 19 6.21 -2.73 -15.22
N GLY A 20 5.79 -3.90 -15.69
CA GLY A 20 5.93 -5.21 -15.09
C GLY A 20 5.38 -5.29 -13.67
N GLU A 21 4.53 -6.27 -13.42
CA GLU A 21 5.01 -7.22 -12.43
C GLU A 21 6.37 -7.72 -12.96
N PHE A 22 7.47 -7.11 -12.51
CA PHE A 22 8.79 -7.56 -12.90
C PHE A 22 9.09 -8.80 -12.06
N THR A 23 8.60 -9.93 -12.56
CA THR A 23 8.98 -11.29 -12.17
C THR A 23 8.81 -11.56 -10.68
N THR A 24 7.65 -12.13 -10.32
CA THR A 24 7.70 -13.19 -9.32
C THR A 24 8.65 -14.25 -9.86
N PHE A 25 9.88 -14.32 -9.32
CA PHE A 25 10.77 -15.44 -9.60
C PHE A 25 10.26 -16.62 -8.81
N LYS A 26 9.17 -17.20 -9.30
CA LYS A 26 8.51 -18.31 -8.65
C LYS A 26 9.43 -19.52 -8.70
N ASN A 27 9.81 -20.03 -7.53
CA ASN A 27 10.54 -21.27 -7.45
C ASN A 27 9.64 -22.40 -6.92
N ASP A 28 9.95 -23.63 -7.30
CA ASP A 28 9.22 -24.81 -6.82
C ASP A 28 9.55 -25.14 -5.34
N HIS A 29 10.25 -24.26 -4.65
CA HIS A 29 10.65 -24.38 -3.24
C HIS A 29 9.89 -23.41 -2.33
N GLY A 30 8.84 -22.74 -2.81
CA GLY A 30 7.99 -21.89 -1.97
C GLY A 30 8.68 -20.61 -1.51
N ILE A 31 9.64 -20.09 -2.28
CA ILE A 31 10.26 -18.78 -2.06
C ILE A 31 10.13 -17.99 -3.34
N ASP A 32 9.41 -16.87 -3.24
CA ASP A 32 9.09 -15.99 -4.34
C ASP A 32 9.77 -14.63 -4.08
N LEU A 33 10.64 -14.23 -5.00
CA LEU A 33 11.23 -12.89 -5.02
C LEU A 33 10.39 -12.00 -5.92
N PHE A 34 10.14 -10.76 -5.51
CA PHE A 34 9.42 -9.80 -6.32
C PHE A 34 10.13 -8.45 -6.38
N PHE A 35 9.93 -7.76 -7.50
CA PHE A 35 10.30 -6.37 -7.71
C PHE A 35 9.25 -5.74 -8.62
N ASP A 36 8.70 -4.61 -8.20
CA ASP A 36 7.67 -3.88 -8.92
C ASP A 36 8.05 -2.40 -8.98
N TYR A 37 7.81 -1.77 -10.12
CA TYR A 37 8.04 -0.33 -10.28
C TYR A 37 6.85 0.35 -10.91
N THR A 38 6.28 1.32 -10.21
CA THR A 38 5.21 2.17 -10.71
C THR A 38 5.71 3.60 -10.87
N GLY A 39 5.44 4.19 -12.04
CA GLY A 39 5.73 5.59 -12.31
C GLY A 39 4.47 6.34 -12.74
N GLU A 40 4.29 7.54 -12.20
CA GLU A 40 3.13 8.38 -12.45
C GLU A 40 3.57 9.81 -12.78
N VAL A 41 3.02 10.39 -13.85
CA VAL A 41 3.24 11.79 -14.24
C VAL A 41 1.91 12.51 -14.25
N LEU A 42 1.79 13.56 -13.44
CA LEU A 42 0.56 14.35 -13.30
C LEU A 42 0.84 15.83 -13.59
N SER A 43 -0.09 16.54 -14.23
CA SER A 43 0.07 17.97 -14.53
C SER A 43 -1.14 18.79 -14.09
N ASN A 44 -0.91 19.79 -13.25
CA ASN A 44 -1.87 20.84 -12.96
C ASN A 44 -1.80 21.90 -14.07
N VAL A 45 -2.78 21.88 -14.97
CA VAL A 45 -2.82 22.77 -16.14
C VAL A 45 -3.57 24.08 -15.88
N SER A 46 -4.39 24.16 -14.83
CA SER A 46 -5.10 25.39 -14.43
C SER A 46 -5.70 25.31 -13.03
N GLY A 47 -5.68 26.43 -12.31
CA GLY A 47 -6.19 26.50 -10.93
C GLY A 47 -5.17 26.01 -9.90
N GLY A 48 -5.65 25.71 -8.69
CA GLY A 48 -4.80 25.33 -7.55
C GLY A 48 -3.88 26.45 -7.07
N ASP A 49 -2.83 26.07 -6.35
CA ASP A 49 -1.81 26.99 -5.85
C ASP A 49 -0.87 27.46 -6.97
N HIS A 50 -0.45 26.56 -7.86
CA HIS A 50 0.30 26.88 -9.08
C HIS A 50 0.27 25.76 -10.13
N THR A 51 0.40 26.11 -11.41
CA THR A 51 0.46 25.13 -12.51
C THR A 51 1.82 24.45 -12.58
N GLY A 52 1.85 23.21 -13.09
CA GLY A 52 3.09 22.50 -13.37
C GLY A 52 2.92 21.00 -13.41
N THR A 53 4.00 20.29 -13.71
CA THR A 53 4.06 18.83 -13.79
C THR A 53 4.80 18.26 -12.58
N GLY A 54 4.28 17.15 -12.07
CA GLY A 54 4.84 16.33 -11.01
C GLY A 54 5.11 14.91 -11.52
N TYR A 55 6.06 14.25 -10.88
CA TYR A 55 6.35 12.84 -11.06
C TYR A 55 6.33 12.14 -9.70
N ASN A 56 5.78 10.93 -9.65
CA ASN A 56 5.92 9.98 -8.55
C ASN A 56 6.51 8.67 -9.09
N GLY A 57 7.41 8.08 -8.33
CA GLY A 57 7.96 6.75 -8.54
C GLY A 57 7.87 5.95 -7.26
N LEU A 58 7.43 4.70 -7.40
CA LEU A 58 7.31 3.72 -6.33
C LEU A 58 8.01 2.43 -6.79
N ALA A 59 9.08 2.05 -6.12
CA ALA A 59 9.63 0.70 -6.22
C ALA A 59 9.19 -0.13 -5.01
N SER A 60 8.68 -1.32 -5.23
CA SER A 60 8.39 -2.31 -4.18
C SER A 60 9.22 -3.54 -4.44
N PHE A 61 9.82 -4.12 -3.40
CA PHE A 61 10.67 -5.29 -3.56
C PHE A 61 10.66 -6.14 -2.31
N GLY A 62 10.87 -7.44 -2.47
CA GLY A 62 10.89 -8.29 -1.30
C GLY A 62 10.91 -9.78 -1.61
N VAL A 63 10.62 -10.52 -0.54
CA VAL A 63 10.52 -11.97 -0.53
C VAL A 63 9.20 -12.36 0.11
N GLU A 64 8.49 -13.26 -0.54
CA GLU A 64 7.42 -14.03 0.05
C GLU A 64 7.85 -15.49 0.16
N ALA A 65 7.47 -16.16 1.24
CA ALA A 65 7.76 -17.58 1.38
C ALA A 65 6.58 -18.35 1.96
N ASP A 66 6.25 -19.47 1.32
CA ASP A 66 5.44 -20.56 1.87
C ASP A 66 6.39 -21.54 2.57
N LEU A 67 6.44 -21.47 3.90
CA LEU A 67 7.34 -22.32 4.69
C LEU A 67 6.90 -23.78 4.71
N GLY A 68 5.66 -24.08 4.31
CA GLY A 68 5.17 -25.43 4.09
C GLY A 68 5.89 -26.09 2.93
N GLN A 69 6.06 -25.36 1.82
CA GLN A 69 6.80 -25.83 0.65
C GLN A 69 8.31 -25.72 0.84
N ALA A 70 8.81 -24.66 1.50
CA ALA A 70 10.24 -24.43 1.66
C ALA A 70 10.92 -25.37 2.67
N ILE A 71 10.30 -25.54 3.85
CA ILE A 71 10.92 -26.26 4.98
C ILE A 71 9.95 -27.23 5.68
N GLY A 72 8.77 -27.47 5.13
CA GLY A 72 7.77 -28.38 5.70
C GLY A 72 6.92 -27.79 6.83
N TRP A 73 7.06 -26.51 7.16
CA TRP A 73 6.27 -25.85 8.21
C TRP A 73 4.89 -25.43 7.67
N LYS A 74 3.99 -26.42 7.59
CA LYS A 74 2.68 -26.28 6.95
C LYS A 74 1.86 -25.11 7.47
N GLY A 75 1.21 -24.39 6.55
CA GLY A 75 0.30 -23.29 6.85
C GLY A 75 1.00 -22.09 7.48
N VAL A 76 2.30 -21.89 7.22
CA VAL A 76 3.02 -20.67 7.61
C VAL A 76 3.48 -19.96 6.36
N LYS A 77 3.13 -18.69 6.25
CA LYS A 77 3.63 -17.77 5.21
C LYS A 77 4.40 -16.63 5.86
N MET A 78 5.35 -16.07 5.14
CA MET A 78 6.04 -14.86 5.55
C MET A 78 6.21 -13.92 4.36
N ARG A 79 6.23 -12.61 4.65
CA ARG A 79 6.57 -11.56 3.71
C ARG A 79 7.59 -10.65 4.36
N LEU A 80 8.63 -10.31 3.61
CA LEU A 80 9.61 -9.29 3.97
C LEU A 80 9.78 -8.38 2.77
N SER A 81 9.32 -7.14 2.90
CA SER A 81 9.31 -6.19 1.79
C SER A 81 9.85 -4.82 2.19
N GLY A 82 10.43 -4.14 1.21
CA GLY A 82 10.80 -2.74 1.27
C GLY A 82 10.15 -1.98 0.13
N MET A 83 10.06 -0.67 0.32
CA MET A 83 9.61 0.26 -0.71
C MET A 83 10.58 1.43 -0.84
N ASP A 84 10.70 1.97 -2.05
CA ASP A 84 11.36 3.25 -2.35
C ASP A 84 10.34 4.19 -2.98
N LEU A 85 10.17 5.34 -2.36
CA LEU A 85 9.35 6.42 -2.89
C LEU A 85 10.24 7.59 -3.28
N HIS A 86 9.97 8.14 -4.46
CA HIS A 86 10.67 9.32 -4.96
C HIS A 86 9.81 10.08 -5.95
N GLY A 87 10.19 11.33 -6.17
CA GLY A 87 9.47 12.21 -7.08
C GLY A 87 9.19 13.57 -6.45
N SER A 88 8.55 14.41 -7.24
CA SER A 88 8.22 15.77 -6.83
C SER A 88 6.77 15.93 -6.38
N GLY A 89 5.92 14.91 -6.59
CA GLY A 89 4.48 14.99 -6.34
C GLY A 89 3.75 16.02 -7.20
N ILE A 90 2.42 16.03 -7.09
CA ILE A 90 1.51 17.03 -7.63
C ILE A 90 0.81 17.82 -6.51
N GLY A 91 0.76 17.30 -5.28
CA GLY A 91 -0.06 17.84 -4.18
C GLY A 91 0.19 19.31 -3.87
N SER A 92 1.46 19.74 -3.83
CA SER A 92 1.83 21.14 -3.58
C SER A 92 1.38 22.12 -4.67
N ARG A 93 1.05 21.63 -5.87
CA ARG A 93 0.63 22.45 -7.02
C ARG A 93 -0.88 22.66 -7.03
N VAL A 94 -1.64 21.64 -6.63
CA VAL A 94 -3.11 21.68 -6.64
C VAL A 94 -3.72 22.23 -5.34
N GLY A 95 -2.95 22.24 -4.24
CA GLY A 95 -3.47 22.58 -2.90
C GLY A 95 -4.28 21.42 -2.32
N ASP A 96 -3.70 20.23 -2.34
CA ASP A 96 -4.40 18.98 -2.08
C ASP A 96 -4.64 18.68 -0.60
N MET A 97 -5.82 18.14 -0.29
CA MET A 97 -6.16 17.58 1.02
C MET A 97 -6.56 16.10 0.95
N MET A 98 -6.96 15.59 -0.23
CA MET A 98 -7.58 14.28 -0.42
C MET A 98 -6.66 13.29 -1.16
N GLY A 99 -5.42 13.68 -1.46
CA GLY A 99 -4.46 12.87 -2.19
C GLY A 99 -4.86 12.67 -3.65
N VAL A 100 -4.41 13.54 -4.56
CA VAL A 100 -4.61 13.36 -6.02
C VAL A 100 -3.95 12.05 -6.48
N SER A 101 -2.83 11.69 -5.86
CA SER A 101 -2.09 10.46 -6.09
C SER A 101 -1.96 9.66 -4.78
N ASN A 102 -2.31 8.39 -4.85
CA ASN A 102 -2.23 7.40 -3.79
C ASN A 102 -0.80 6.91 -3.55
N MET A 103 0.14 7.26 -4.43
CA MET A 103 1.56 6.96 -4.27
C MET A 103 2.41 8.18 -3.91
N GLU A 104 1.81 9.37 -3.78
CA GLU A 104 2.54 10.56 -3.36
C GLU A 104 2.82 10.50 -1.86
N GLY A 105 4.10 10.60 -1.50
CA GLY A 105 4.54 10.57 -0.10
C GLY A 105 5.95 11.12 0.05
N TYR A 106 6.43 11.19 1.29
CA TYR A 106 7.81 11.61 1.56
C TYR A 106 8.79 10.62 0.93
N GLY A 107 9.73 11.13 0.14
CA GLY A 107 10.68 10.27 -0.55
C GLY A 107 11.65 9.60 0.42
N SER A 108 11.65 8.26 0.45
CA SER A 108 12.61 7.46 1.21
C SER A 108 12.51 5.98 0.84
N VAL A 109 13.63 5.27 1.07
CA VAL A 109 13.64 3.81 1.15
C VAL A 109 13.25 3.41 2.58
N ARG A 110 12.28 2.51 2.73
CA ARG A 110 11.81 2.04 4.03
C ARG A 110 11.42 0.57 4.01
N LEU A 111 11.47 -0.06 5.18
CA LEU A 111 10.83 -1.35 5.40
C LEU A 111 9.31 -1.16 5.31
N TYR A 112 8.63 -2.05 4.59
CA TYR A 112 7.20 -1.94 4.31
C TYR A 112 6.44 -3.06 5.03
N GLU A 113 5.75 -3.94 4.31
CA GLU A 113 5.13 -5.11 4.90
C GLU A 113 6.18 -6.15 5.30
N SER A 114 6.23 -6.48 6.59
CA SER A 114 7.12 -7.48 7.14
C SER A 114 6.41 -8.32 8.19
N TRP A 115 5.83 -9.44 7.79
CA TRP A 115 4.92 -10.20 8.63
C TRP A 115 5.06 -11.70 8.48
N VAL A 116 4.56 -12.43 9.48
CA VAL A 116 4.37 -13.88 9.47
C VAL A 116 2.89 -14.16 9.67
N GLU A 117 2.35 -15.10 8.89
CA GLU A 117 0.99 -15.57 8.99
C GLU A 117 0.95 -17.07 9.25
N LYS A 118 0.13 -17.48 10.23
CA LYS A 118 -0.15 -18.88 10.52
C LYS A 118 -1.62 -19.18 10.26
N SER A 119 -1.87 -20.18 9.43
CA SER A 119 -3.19 -20.74 9.16
C SER A 119 -3.48 -21.98 10.02
N PHE A 120 -4.73 -22.11 10.41
CA PHE A 120 -5.29 -23.16 11.26
C PHE A 120 -6.60 -23.69 10.65
N ALA A 121 -7.13 -24.78 11.22
CA ALA A 121 -8.46 -25.31 10.88
C ALA A 121 -8.72 -25.47 9.36
N GLY A 122 -7.75 -26.04 8.64
CA GLY A 122 -7.85 -26.21 7.18
C GLY A 122 -7.92 -24.87 6.43
N GLU A 123 -7.16 -23.88 6.87
CA GLU A 123 -7.05 -22.52 6.30
C GLU A 123 -8.25 -21.59 6.54
N SER A 124 -9.28 -22.07 7.26
CA SER A 124 -10.44 -21.23 7.62
C SER A 124 -10.17 -20.20 8.72
N LEU A 125 -9.03 -20.26 9.40
CA LEU A 125 -8.61 -19.29 10.42
C LEU A 125 -7.14 -18.96 10.22
N SER A 126 -6.78 -17.68 10.15
CA SER A 126 -5.39 -17.23 10.09
C SER A 126 -5.09 -16.12 11.10
N LEU A 127 -3.87 -16.16 11.64
CA LEU A 127 -3.30 -15.12 12.48
C LEU A 127 -2.05 -14.57 11.80
N ARG A 128 -2.06 -13.28 11.47
CA ARG A 128 -0.95 -12.54 10.89
C ARG A 128 -0.38 -11.58 11.93
N ALA A 129 0.94 -11.48 12.04
CA ALA A 129 1.58 -10.52 12.93
C ALA A 129 2.91 -10.00 12.33
N GLY A 130 3.20 -8.72 12.57
CA GLY A 130 4.41 -8.06 12.09
C GLY A 130 4.15 -6.59 11.76
N LEU A 131 4.93 -6.04 10.84
CA LEU A 131 4.65 -4.75 10.19
C LEU A 131 3.57 -4.94 9.13
N LEU A 132 2.42 -4.33 9.38
CA LEU A 132 1.17 -4.49 8.64
C LEU A 132 0.59 -3.14 8.29
N LEU A 133 -0.30 -3.15 7.31
CA LEU A 133 -1.05 -1.98 6.87
C LEU A 133 -2.54 -2.27 7.07
N ALA A 134 -3.23 -1.36 7.74
CA ALA A 134 -4.64 -1.52 8.02
C ALA A 134 -5.50 -1.21 6.78
N ASP A 135 -5.01 -0.38 5.85
CA ASP A 135 -5.72 -0.08 4.61
C ASP A 135 -5.86 -1.30 3.69
N GLU A 136 -4.77 -2.03 3.46
CA GLU A 136 -4.77 -3.27 2.68
C GLU A 136 -5.69 -4.35 3.27
N GLU A 137 -5.86 -4.35 4.60
CA GLU A 137 -6.68 -5.35 5.28
C GLU A 137 -8.15 -4.94 5.38
N PHE A 138 -8.48 -3.66 5.60
CA PHE A 138 -9.82 -3.23 6.03
C PHE A 138 -10.53 -2.21 5.14
N SER A 139 -9.85 -1.52 4.24
CA SER A 139 -10.47 -0.45 3.44
C SER A 139 -10.23 -0.55 1.94
N MET A 140 -9.16 -1.21 1.51
CA MET A 140 -8.86 -1.39 0.09
C MET A 140 -9.92 -2.26 -0.57
N LEU A 141 -10.30 -1.88 -1.80
CA LEU A 141 -11.22 -2.63 -2.64
C LEU A 141 -10.50 -3.04 -3.92
N ASP A 142 -10.63 -4.29 -4.35
CA ASP A 142 -9.99 -4.76 -5.58
C ASP A 142 -10.41 -3.94 -6.82
N THR A 143 -11.64 -3.40 -6.80
CA THR A 143 -12.19 -2.59 -7.89
C THR A 143 -11.66 -1.17 -7.93
N THR A 144 -10.96 -0.72 -6.88
CA THR A 144 -10.47 0.66 -6.80
C THR A 144 -9.00 0.82 -7.14
N GLY A 145 -8.25 -0.28 -7.28
CA GLY A 145 -6.83 -0.27 -7.66
C GLY A 145 -6.47 0.57 -8.90
N PRO A 146 -7.30 0.67 -9.95
CA PRO A 146 -7.01 1.53 -11.11
C PRO A 146 -7.14 3.04 -10.86
N PHE A 147 -7.73 3.46 -9.73
CA PHE A 147 -7.89 4.89 -9.42
C PHE A 147 -6.64 5.46 -8.76
N LEU A 148 -6.29 6.68 -9.15
CA LEU A 148 -5.10 7.35 -8.65
C LEU A 148 -5.33 8.01 -7.28
N ASN A 149 -6.55 8.40 -6.94
CA ASN A 149 -6.83 9.21 -5.76
C ASN A 149 -6.79 8.39 -4.45
N SER A 150 -6.16 8.94 -3.40
CA SER A 150 -5.90 8.25 -2.13
C SER A 150 -7.14 7.84 -1.35
N THR A 151 -8.24 8.59 -1.49
CA THR A 151 -9.54 8.30 -0.84
C THR A 151 -10.04 6.89 -1.13
N PHE A 152 -9.68 6.32 -2.28
CA PHE A 152 -10.09 5.00 -2.71
C PHE A 152 -9.31 3.84 -2.06
N GLY A 153 -8.18 4.15 -1.40
CA GLY A 153 -7.41 3.20 -0.61
C GLY A 153 -7.66 3.39 0.88
N TRP A 154 -7.30 4.57 1.40
CA TRP A 154 -7.45 4.92 2.82
C TRP A 154 -8.30 6.19 2.96
N PRO A 155 -9.62 6.04 3.20
CA PRO A 155 -10.55 7.17 3.22
C PRO A 155 -10.23 8.23 4.28
N GLU A 156 -10.52 9.50 3.99
CA GLU A 156 -10.16 10.64 4.84
C GLU A 156 -10.91 10.67 6.16
N PHE A 157 -12.11 10.11 6.22
CA PHE A 157 -12.81 9.98 7.50
C PHE A 157 -12.05 9.08 8.48
N ILE A 158 -11.14 8.22 8.00
CA ILE A 158 -10.22 7.45 8.84
C ILE A 158 -8.92 8.23 9.06
N SER A 159 -8.29 8.68 7.96
CA SER A 159 -6.95 9.31 8.03
C SER A 159 -6.94 10.60 8.85
N MET A 160 -8.02 11.39 8.81
CA MET A 160 -8.14 12.63 9.59
C MET A 160 -8.48 12.40 11.08
N ASN A 161 -8.88 11.19 11.46
CA ASN A 161 -9.29 10.84 12.83
C ASN A 161 -8.30 9.90 13.52
N THR A 162 -7.13 9.67 12.92
CA THR A 162 -6.07 8.79 13.43
C THR A 162 -4.74 9.55 13.51
N VAL A 163 -3.93 9.21 14.52
CA VAL A 163 -2.59 9.80 14.67
C VAL A 163 -1.74 9.40 13.47
N ASN A 164 -0.98 10.35 12.92
CA ASN A 164 -0.10 10.11 11.77
C ASN A 164 -0.81 9.46 10.57
N THR A 165 -2.11 9.73 10.40
CA THR A 165 -3.00 9.12 9.40
C THR A 165 -3.31 7.64 9.59
N GLY A 166 -2.79 7.00 10.63
CA GLY A 166 -2.96 5.58 10.91
C GLY A 166 -2.08 4.68 10.03
N PRO A 167 -2.14 3.34 10.24
CA PRO A 167 -1.37 2.37 9.48
C PRO A 167 -1.92 2.21 8.07
N ALA A 168 -1.41 3.00 7.13
CA ALA A 168 -1.84 3.01 5.74
C ALA A 168 -0.62 3.11 4.81
N PHE A 169 -0.85 3.14 3.50
CA PHE A 169 0.16 3.25 2.47
C PHE A 169 1.33 4.18 2.89
N CYS A 170 2.57 3.68 2.75
CA CYS A 170 3.85 4.24 3.25
C CYS A 170 4.16 4.11 4.75
N ILE A 171 3.20 3.76 5.59
CA ILE A 171 3.28 3.88 7.06
C ILE A 171 2.85 2.55 7.69
N PRO A 172 3.67 1.48 7.59
CA PRO A 172 3.34 0.21 8.22
C PRO A 172 3.43 0.33 9.75
N ALA A 173 2.57 -0.39 10.45
CA ALA A 173 2.57 -0.46 11.91
C ALA A 173 2.82 -1.88 12.40
N LEU A 174 3.44 -2.01 13.57
CA LEU A 174 3.40 -3.27 14.28
C LEU A 174 1.96 -3.61 14.62
N GLY A 175 1.54 -4.82 14.29
CA GLY A 175 0.16 -5.24 14.52
C GLY A 175 -0.02 -6.74 14.45
N ALA A 176 -1.25 -7.14 14.77
CA ALA A 176 -1.72 -8.49 14.59
C ALA A 176 -3.15 -8.47 14.03
N ARG A 177 -3.42 -9.36 13.08
CA ARG A 177 -4.72 -9.54 12.45
C ARG A 177 -5.16 -11.00 12.57
N LEU A 178 -6.39 -11.20 13.04
CA LEU A 178 -7.08 -12.48 13.01
C LEU A 178 -8.15 -12.45 11.93
N LEU A 179 -8.12 -13.42 11.02
CA LEU A 179 -9.13 -13.63 9.98
C LEU A 179 -9.78 -14.99 10.18
N TRP A 180 -11.11 -15.02 10.15
CA TRP A 180 -11.91 -16.22 10.17
C TRP A 180 -12.83 -16.27 8.95
N ALA A 181 -12.61 -17.24 8.08
CA ALA A 181 -13.35 -17.48 6.85
C ALA A 181 -13.82 -18.95 6.80
N PRO A 182 -14.93 -19.30 7.49
CA PRO A 182 -15.40 -20.69 7.57
C PRO A 182 -15.88 -21.27 6.23
N ASN A 183 -16.22 -20.43 5.25
CA ASN A 183 -16.62 -20.80 3.90
C ASN A 183 -16.48 -19.60 2.95
N GLU A 184 -16.75 -19.79 1.67
CA GLU A 184 -16.59 -18.77 0.62
C GLU A 184 -17.58 -17.59 0.74
N THR A 185 -18.66 -17.71 1.52
CA THR A 185 -19.69 -16.69 1.65
C THR A 185 -19.50 -15.78 2.86
N TRP A 186 -18.84 -16.29 3.91
CA TRP A 186 -18.71 -15.60 5.18
C TRP A 186 -17.25 -15.50 5.59
N TYR A 187 -16.84 -14.27 5.91
CA TYR A 187 -15.61 -14.02 6.64
C TYR A 187 -15.83 -12.93 7.68
N GLY A 188 -14.95 -12.90 8.67
CA GLY A 188 -14.84 -11.84 9.64
C GLY A 188 -13.39 -11.68 10.05
N GLN A 189 -12.98 -10.45 10.31
CA GLN A 189 -11.61 -10.16 10.72
C GLN A 189 -11.54 -9.06 11.76
N VAL A 190 -10.49 -9.10 12.56
CA VAL A 190 -10.17 -8.10 13.57
C VAL A 190 -8.67 -7.88 13.57
N GLY A 191 -8.26 -6.62 13.70
CA GLY A 191 -6.86 -6.22 13.74
C GLY A 191 -6.60 -5.29 14.91
N VAL A 192 -5.40 -5.39 15.48
CA VAL A 192 -4.88 -4.45 16.47
C VAL A 192 -3.53 -3.98 15.94
N TYR A 193 -3.33 -2.66 15.91
CA TYR A 193 -2.17 -2.02 15.35
C TYR A 193 -1.62 -1.01 16.34
N ASP A 194 -0.32 -0.75 16.25
CA ASP A 194 0.30 0.39 16.88
C ASP A 194 -0.36 1.68 16.37
N GLY A 195 -0.74 2.54 17.31
CA GLY A 195 -1.40 3.81 17.02
C GLY A 195 -0.42 4.92 16.68
N ASP A 196 0.87 4.74 16.98
CA ASP A 196 1.92 5.67 16.59
C ASP A 196 3.06 4.95 15.86
N THR A 197 3.00 5.05 14.54
CA THR A 197 3.96 4.42 13.62
C THR A 197 5.29 5.16 13.51
N PHE A 198 5.43 6.34 14.11
CA PHE A 198 6.67 7.14 14.05
C PHE A 198 7.35 7.29 15.42
N ASP A 199 7.02 6.41 16.38
CA ASP A 199 7.60 6.46 17.72
C ASP A 199 9.14 6.54 17.68
N SER A 200 9.67 7.47 18.46
CA SER A 200 11.10 7.68 18.57
C SER A 200 11.66 6.71 19.60
N SER A 201 12.84 6.13 19.35
CA SER A 201 13.52 5.30 20.36
C SER A 201 13.83 6.04 21.69
N ALA A 202 13.68 7.36 21.72
CA ALA A 202 13.84 8.19 22.91
C ALA A 202 12.51 8.42 23.68
N GLY A 203 11.39 7.93 23.16
CA GLY A 203 10.03 8.25 23.61
C GLY A 203 9.58 9.64 23.19
N ASP A 204 8.29 9.92 23.43
CA ASP A 204 7.66 11.24 23.28
C ASP A 204 7.90 12.18 24.49
#